data_AF-A0A6S7AVT7-F1
#
_entry.id   AF-A0A6S7AVT7-F1
#
_cell.length_a   1.000
_cell.length_b   1.000
_cell.length_c   1.000
_cell.angle_alpha   90.00
_cell.angle_beta   90.00
_cell.angle_gamma   90.00
#
_symmetry.space_group_name_H-M   'P 1'
#
loop_
_entity.id
_entity.type
_entity.pdbx_description
1 polymer ?
#
loop_
_entity_poly.entity_id
_entity_poly.type
_entity_poly.pdbx_seq_one_letter_code
_entity_poly.pdbx_strand_id
1 'polypeptide(L)'
;MDAIKLRHYAELLETEIQANRGKSKDVDWLAQYRTLLEALEDARTGRIDQPRELGLNRWLFESNIQEFDMLTERLAQFEILLRGSELPSEGGAG
;
A
#
# COMPACT_ATOMS: atom_id res chain seq x y z
N MET A 1 10.75 12.70 -1.96
CA MET A 1 9.44 12.10 -1.67
C MET A 1 8.76 12.90 -0.58
N ASP A 2 7.43 12.99 -0.61
CA ASP A 2 6.66 13.63 0.47
C ASP A 2 6.50 12.63 1.63
N ALA A 3 7.38 12.75 2.64
CA ALA A 3 7.39 11.87 3.80
C ALA A 3 6.10 11.95 4.62
N ILE A 4 5.41 13.11 4.62
CA ILE A 4 4.15 13.29 5.35
C ILE A 4 3.06 12.48 4.65
N LYS A 5 2.95 12.59 3.32
CA LYS A 5 1.99 11.78 2.53
C LYS A 5 2.30 10.29 2.65
N LEU A 6 3.55 9.87 2.50
CA LEU A 6 3.92 8.45 2.62
C LEU A 6 3.53 7.85 3.96
N ARG A 7 3.81 8.56 5.05
CA ARG A 7 3.39 8.14 6.39
C ARG A 7 1.88 8.03 6.50
N HIS A 8 1.14 9.05 6.02
CA HIS A 8 -0.32 9.04 6.06
C HIS A 8 -0.92 7.85 5.31
N TYR A 9 -0.48 7.58 4.09
CA TYR A 9 -0.98 6.46 3.30
C TYR A 9 -0.51 5.09 3.82
N ALA A 10 0.65 5.02 4.49
CA ALA A 10 1.05 3.81 5.21
C ALA A 10 0.10 3.50 6.37
N GLU A 11 -0.29 4.50 7.16
CA GLU A 11 -1.24 4.35 8.28
C GLU A 11 -2.63 3.94 7.77
N LEU A 12 -3.10 4.54 6.66
CA LEU A 12 -4.36 4.15 6.01
C LEU A 12 -4.33 2.70 5.50
N LEU A 13 -3.27 2.31 4.79
CA LEU A 13 -3.11 0.95 4.28
C LEU A 13 -3.05 -0.08 5.41
N GLU A 14 -2.28 0.19 6.47
CA GLU A 14 -2.21 -0.70 7.63
C GLU A 14 -3.57 -0.87 8.31
N THR A 15 -4.34 0.22 8.43
CA THR A 15 -5.71 0.18 8.97
C THR A 15 -6.60 -0.73 8.15
N GLU A 16 -6.59 -0.60 6.82
CA GLU A 16 -7.38 -1.46 5.92
C GLU A 16 -6.95 -2.92 5.96
N ILE A 17 -5.65 -3.20 6.05
CA ILE A 17 -5.13 -4.58 6.20
C ILE A 17 -5.66 -5.21 7.49
N GLN A 18 -5.57 -4.50 8.62
CA GLN A 18 -6.06 -5.06 9.90
C GLN A 18 -7.58 -5.19 9.92
N ALA A 19 -8.32 -4.24 9.33
CA ALA A 19 -9.78 -4.29 9.26
C ALA A 19 -10.31 -5.47 8.43
N ASN A 20 -9.50 -5.99 7.48
CA ASN A 20 -9.88 -7.09 6.59
C ASN A 20 -9.16 -8.41 6.91
N ARG A 21 -8.33 -8.45 7.95
CA ARG A 21 -7.61 -9.64 8.37
C ARG A 21 -8.56 -10.78 8.74
N GLY A 22 -8.22 -12.01 8.33
CA GLY A 22 -9.04 -13.20 8.50
C GLY A 22 -10.23 -13.32 7.56
N LYS A 23 -10.50 -12.32 6.70
CA LYS A 23 -11.58 -12.38 5.70
C LYS A 23 -11.13 -13.03 4.39
N SER A 24 -9.82 -13.03 4.10
CA SER A 24 -9.23 -13.65 2.91
C SER A 24 -7.80 -14.11 3.18
N LYS A 25 -7.43 -15.25 2.59
CA LYS A 25 -6.05 -15.76 2.60
C LYS A 25 -5.07 -14.79 1.96
N ASP A 26 -5.52 -14.04 0.95
CA ASP A 26 -4.69 -13.04 0.28
C ASP A 26 -4.41 -11.86 1.21
N VAL A 27 -5.42 -11.40 1.95
CA VAL A 27 -5.24 -10.34 2.97
C VAL A 27 -4.33 -10.84 4.09
N ASP A 28 -4.51 -12.08 4.54
CA ASP A 28 -3.65 -12.67 5.59
C ASP A 28 -2.20 -12.83 5.13
N TRP A 29 -1.98 -13.22 3.87
CA TRP A 29 -0.66 -13.26 3.25
C TRP A 29 -0.05 -11.85 3.15
N LEU A 30 -0.82 -10.87 2.70
CA LEU A 30 -0.39 -9.47 2.57
C LEU A 30 0.03 -8.90 3.93
N ALA A 31 -0.72 -9.21 4.99
CA ALA A 31 -0.43 -8.81 6.37
C ALA A 31 0.87 -9.42 6.94
N GLN A 32 1.45 -10.41 6.26
CA GLN A 32 2.71 -11.06 6.63
C GLN A 32 3.81 -10.81 5.59
N TYR A 33 3.49 -10.11 4.50
CA TYR A 33 4.43 -9.90 3.40
C TYR A 33 5.54 -8.93 3.81
N ARG A 34 6.73 -9.50 4.04
CA ARG A 34 7.87 -8.80 4.64
C ARG A 34 8.23 -7.49 3.94
N THR A 35 8.28 -7.47 2.60
CA THR A 35 8.64 -6.27 1.84
C THR A 35 7.66 -5.12 2.10
N LEU A 36 6.36 -5.42 2.22
CA LEU A 36 5.35 -4.43 2.57
C LEU A 36 5.49 -3.98 4.02
N LEU A 37 5.67 -4.91 4.97
CA LEU A 37 5.82 -4.57 6.38
C LEU A 37 7.01 -3.65 6.64
N GLU A 38 8.14 -3.92 6.01
CA GLU A 38 9.34 -3.06 6.06
C GLU A 38 9.05 -1.68 5.46
N ALA A 39 8.41 -1.62 4.29
CA ALA A 39 8.06 -0.35 3.66
C ALA A 39 7.09 0.49 4.52
N LEU A 40 6.11 -0.15 5.17
CA LEU A 40 5.19 0.52 6.10
C LEU A 40 5.94 1.08 7.33
N GLU A 41 6.87 0.31 7.90
CA GLU A 41 7.69 0.77 9.02
C GLU A 41 8.62 1.93 8.63
N ASP A 42 9.28 1.82 7.48
CA ASP A 42 10.17 2.87 6.97
C ASP A 42 9.37 4.15 6.66
N ALA A 43 8.15 4.02 6.10
CA ALA A 43 7.28 5.16 5.85
C ALA A 43 6.87 5.87 7.15
N ARG A 44 6.46 5.10 8.18
CA ARG A 44 6.07 5.66 9.48
C ARG A 44 7.23 6.35 10.20
N THR A 45 8.44 5.82 10.05
CA THR A 45 9.66 6.35 10.68
C THR A 45 10.36 7.41 9.85
N GLY A 46 9.87 7.71 8.64
CA GLY A 46 10.47 8.68 7.73
C GLY A 46 11.82 8.24 7.14
N ARG A 47 12.06 6.93 7.06
CA ARG A 47 13.31 6.33 6.55
C ARG A 47 13.31 6.05 5.04
N ILE A 48 12.27 6.44 4.33
CA ILE A 48 12.20 6.29 2.87
C ILE A 48 12.81 7.52 2.22
N ASP A 49 14.05 7.38 1.79
CA ASP A 49 14.83 8.41 1.10
C ASP A 49 14.92 8.19 -0.42
N GLN A 50 14.62 6.98 -0.89
CA GLN A 50 14.64 6.59 -2.30
C GLN A 50 13.38 5.80 -2.71
N PRO A 51 13.00 5.84 -4.01
CA PRO A 51 11.94 5.00 -4.54
C PRO A 51 12.17 3.50 -4.28
N ARG A 52 11.09 2.78 -3.94
CA ARG A 52 11.11 1.34 -3.69
C ARG A 52 9.91 0.66 -4.36
N GLU A 53 10.08 -0.58 -4.77
CA GLU A 53 8.99 -1.42 -5.27
C GLU A 53 8.65 -2.51 -4.26
N LEU A 54 7.37 -2.86 -4.17
CA LEU A 54 6.90 -3.97 -3.31
C LEU A 54 6.95 -5.32 -4.03
N GLY A 55 7.07 -5.34 -5.36
CA GLY A 55 7.07 -6.59 -6.14
C GLY A 55 5.72 -7.31 -6.14
N LEU A 56 4.61 -6.61 -5.92
CA LEU A 56 3.28 -7.20 -5.80
C LEU A 56 2.57 -7.43 -7.14
N ASN A 57 3.12 -6.94 -8.27
CA ASN A 57 2.46 -6.96 -9.58
C ASN A 57 1.82 -8.32 -9.92
N ARG A 58 2.59 -9.41 -9.86
CA ARG A 58 2.05 -10.75 -10.17
C ARG A 58 0.98 -11.18 -9.18
N TRP A 59 1.21 -10.95 -7.89
CA TRP A 59 0.27 -11.31 -6.83
C TRP A 59 -1.05 -10.54 -6.94
N LEU A 60 -1.03 -9.27 -7.34
CA LEU A 60 -2.24 -8.47 -7.57
C LEU A 60 -3.13 -9.03 -8.69
N PHE A 61 -2.55 -9.70 -9.69
CA PHE A 61 -3.30 -10.37 -10.76
C PHE A 61 -3.85 -11.75 -10.34
N GLU A 62 -3.16 -12.46 -9.46
CA GLU A 62 -3.50 -13.83 -9.06
C GLU A 62 -4.36 -13.90 -7.78
N SER A 63 -4.44 -12.80 -7.01
CA SER A 63 -5.19 -12.72 -5.75
C SER A 63 -6.60 -12.17 -5.92
N ASN A 64 -7.46 -12.48 -4.96
CA ASN A 64 -8.80 -11.89 -4.85
C ASN A 64 -8.79 -10.58 -4.05
N ILE A 65 -7.64 -9.89 -3.98
CA ILE A 65 -7.51 -8.66 -3.21
C ILE A 65 -8.43 -7.54 -3.72
N GLN A 66 -8.77 -7.61 -5.01
CA GLN A 66 -9.67 -6.69 -5.71
C GLN A 66 -11.10 -6.72 -5.18
N GLU A 67 -11.50 -7.75 -4.41
CA GLU A 67 -12.79 -7.78 -3.71
C GLU A 67 -12.84 -6.80 -2.53
N PHE A 68 -11.69 -6.25 -2.12
CA PHE A 68 -11.55 -5.29 -1.03
C PHE A 68 -11.20 -3.91 -1.62
N ASP A 69 -12.22 -3.19 -2.10
CA ASP A 69 -12.06 -1.92 -2.82
C ASP A 69 -11.10 -0.95 -2.12
N MET A 70 -11.33 -0.68 -0.83
CA MET A 70 -10.54 0.29 -0.09
C MET A 70 -9.11 -0.17 0.19
N LEU A 71 -8.93 -1.44 0.51
CA LEU A 71 -7.61 -2.04 0.68
C LEU A 71 -6.80 -1.94 -0.62
N THR A 72 -7.42 -2.27 -1.75
CA THR A 72 -6.81 -2.21 -3.08
C THR A 72 -6.42 -0.78 -3.44
N GLU A 73 -7.32 0.18 -3.20
CA GLU A 73 -7.04 1.59 -3.44
C GLU A 73 -5.86 2.09 -2.58
N ARG A 74 -5.87 1.81 -1.27
CA ARG A 74 -4.78 2.22 -0.37
C ARG A 74 -3.46 1.57 -0.73
N LEU A 75 -3.48 0.31 -1.16
CA LEU A 75 -2.28 -0.38 -1.61
C LEU A 75 -1.70 0.28 -2.86
N ALA A 76 -2.53 0.57 -3.86
CA ALA A 76 -2.11 1.25 -5.08
C ALA A 76 -1.55 2.66 -4.81
N GLN A 77 -2.23 3.44 -3.98
CA GLN A 77 -1.78 4.78 -3.58
C GLN A 77 -0.43 4.73 -2.86
N PHE A 78 -0.29 3.81 -1.91
CA PHE A 78 0.97 3.63 -1.20
C PHE A 78 2.10 3.23 -2.15
N GLU A 79 1.86 2.30 -3.09
CA GLU A 79 2.87 1.92 -4.08
C GLU A 79 3.27 3.07 -5.02
N ILE A 80 2.34 3.90 -5.46
CA ILE A 80 2.62 5.08 -6.30
C ILE A 80 3.56 6.04 -5.56
N LEU A 81 3.21 6.36 -4.31
CA LEU A 81 4.03 7.23 -3.46
C LEU A 81 5.39 6.60 -3.17
N LEU A 82 5.44 5.29 -2.93
CA LEU A 82 6.67 4.55 -2.66
C LEU A 82 7.61 4.52 -3.88
N ARG A 83 7.07 4.53 -5.09
CA ARG A 83 7.83 4.70 -6.34
C ARG A 83 8.27 6.16 -6.59
N GLY A 84 7.96 7.07 -5.68
CA GLY A 84 8.31 8.49 -5.78
C GLY A 84 7.43 9.28 -6.75
N SER A 85 6.31 8.71 -7.18
CA SER A 85 5.32 9.39 -8.03
C SER A 85 4.27 10.10 -7.18
N GLU A 86 3.66 11.13 -7.75
CA GLU A 86 2.51 11.79 -7.12
C GLU A 86 1.25 10.97 -7.36
N LEU A 87 0.33 11.01 -6.39
CA LEU A 87 -1.01 10.46 -6.61
C LEU A 87 -1.70 11.27 -7.71
N PRO A 88 -2.44 10.63 -8.63
CA PRO A 88 -3.33 11.37 -9.52
C PRO A 88 -4.23 12.24 -8.64
N SER A 89 -4.28 13.53 -8.93
CA SER A 89 -5.08 14.50 -8.18
C SER A 89 -6.46 13.92 -7.86
N GLU A 90 -6.96 14.13 -6.64
CA GLU A 90 -8.34 13.77 -6.24
C GLU A 90 -9.44 14.45 -7.10
N GLY A 91 -9.07 15.16 -8.17
CA GLY A 91 -9.93 15.64 -9.23
C GLY A 91 -9.36 15.27 -10.61
N GLY A 92 -9.84 14.17 -11.16
CA GLY A 92 -9.59 13.74 -12.52
C GLY A 92 -10.82 13.05 -13.10
N ALA A 93 -11.92 13.79 -13.18
CA ALA A 93 -13.00 13.42 -14.09
C ALA A 93 -12.47 13.50 -15.52
N GLY A 94 -12.59 12.39 -16.24
CA GLY A 94 -12.38 12.28 -17.69
C GLY A 94 -13.17 11.09 -18.20
#